data_AF-F4NT15-F1
#
_entry.id   AF-F4NT15-F1
#
_cell.length_a   1.000
_cell.length_b   1.000
_cell.length_c   1.000
_cell.angle_alpha   90.00
_cell.angle_beta   90.00
_cell.angle_gamma   90.00
#
_symmetry.space_group_name_H-M   'P 1'
#
loop_
_entity.id
_entity.type
_entity.pdbx_description
1 polymer ?
#
loop_
_entity_poly.entity_id
_entity_poly.type
_entity_poly.pdbx_seq_one_letter_code
_entity_poly.pdbx_strand_id
1 'polypeptide(L)'
;MFAIIYGLKRPAVLMWTQAWEGLATRYMDLFKELDRLTDPANGHFNYSDEITQREPPAVPFMLPYIQDMIQTHVKTPQVFDDENKDDNNKRRINFQKFYHIYSIAAELEVFRLSSYHRKLKGDRESNMLLVNHMRSYTMLDGKALGEGLVFSSTNATSDWNETASGASGSKAMKRASQILSSTVAVESANSQ
;
A
#
# COMPACT_ATOMS: atom_id res chain seq x y z
N MET A 1 3.89 8.59 4.76
CA MET A 1 2.70 8.93 5.56
C MET A 1 2.29 7.80 6.49
N PHE A 2 1.83 6.65 5.97
CA PHE A 2 1.42 5.47 6.77
C PHE A 2 2.41 5.09 7.89
N ALA A 3 3.70 4.99 7.57
CA ALA A 3 4.73 4.66 8.56
C ALA A 3 4.77 5.62 9.77
N ILE A 4 4.51 6.91 9.55
CA ILE A 4 4.49 7.93 10.62
C ILE A 4 3.25 7.74 11.48
N ILE A 5 2.07 7.58 10.87
CA ILE A 5 0.81 7.39 11.59
C ILE A 5 0.85 6.10 12.42
N TYR A 6 1.29 4.99 11.85
CA TYR A 6 1.47 3.75 12.62
C TYR A 6 2.53 3.88 13.72
N GLY A 7 3.57 4.70 13.51
CA GLY A 7 4.55 5.04 14.54
C GLY A 7 3.91 5.79 15.72
N LEU A 8 3.04 6.76 15.44
CA LEU A 8 2.31 7.53 16.46
C LEU A 8 1.26 6.69 17.20
N LYS A 9 0.70 5.67 16.55
CA LYS A 9 -0.24 4.71 17.16
C LYS A 9 0.43 3.65 18.03
N ARG A 10 1.77 3.67 18.17
CA ARG A 10 2.45 2.73 19.07
C ARG A 10 2.05 3.02 20.52
N PRO A 11 1.83 1.99 21.36
CA PRO A 11 1.47 2.17 22.76
C PRO A 11 2.42 3.10 23.52
N ALA A 12 3.74 2.97 23.29
CA ALA A 12 4.75 3.82 23.92
C ALA A 12 4.55 5.32 23.65
N VAL A 13 3.98 5.69 22.50
CA VAL A 13 3.68 7.08 22.13
C VAL A 13 2.30 7.48 22.64
N LEU A 14 1.30 6.61 22.52
CA LEU A 14 -0.07 6.88 22.96
C LEU A 14 -0.20 7.03 24.48
N MET A 15 0.61 6.30 25.25
CA MET A 15 0.60 6.37 26.73
C MET A 15 1.13 7.69 27.27
N TRP A 16 1.74 8.53 26.44
CA TRP A 16 2.24 9.84 26.86
C TRP A 16 1.14 10.90 26.85
N THR A 17 0.14 10.74 27.72
CA THR A 17 -1.08 11.56 27.75
C THR A 17 -0.81 13.05 27.88
N GLN A 18 0.19 13.44 28.67
CA GLN A 18 0.60 14.84 28.84
C GLN A 18 0.98 15.52 27.51
N ALA A 19 1.61 14.80 26.59
CA ALA A 19 1.99 15.33 25.28
C ALA A 19 0.78 15.49 24.36
N TRP A 20 -0.19 14.56 24.43
CA TRP A 20 -1.41 14.62 23.65
C TRP A 20 -2.38 15.70 24.17
N GLU A 21 -2.50 15.88 25.48
CA GLU A 21 -3.36 16.93 26.07
C GLU A 21 -2.84 18.34 25.78
N GLY A 22 -1.53 18.51 25.64
CA GLY A 22 -0.90 19.81 25.31
C GLY A 22 -0.98 20.22 23.84
N LEU A 23 -1.50 19.36 22.95
CA LEU A 23 -1.53 19.63 21.51
C LEU A 23 -2.79 20.42 21.13
N ALA A 24 -2.63 21.39 20.22
CA ALA A 24 -3.77 22.14 19.69
C ALA A 24 -4.77 21.23 18.96
N THR A 25 -6.07 21.49 19.12
CA THR A 25 -7.17 20.69 18.56
C THR A 25 -7.05 20.45 17.06
N ARG A 26 -6.54 21.44 16.30
CA ARG A 26 -6.32 21.32 14.85
C ARG A 26 -5.47 20.11 14.45
N TYR A 27 -4.43 19.80 15.23
CA TYR A 27 -3.54 18.67 14.94
C TYR A 27 -4.15 17.34 15.36
N MET A 28 -5.03 17.34 16.37
CA MET A 28 -5.80 16.16 16.75
C MET A 28 -6.82 15.78 15.68
N ASP A 29 -7.51 16.77 15.13
CA ASP A 29 -8.47 16.54 14.06
C ASP A 29 -7.77 16.04 12.80
N LEU A 30 -6.61 16.64 12.45
CA LEU A 30 -5.76 16.13 11.38
C LEU A 30 -5.33 14.69 11.65
N PHE A 31 -4.85 14.36 12.85
CA PHE A 31 -4.45 12.99 13.17
C PHE A 31 -5.60 11.99 13.01
N LYS A 32 -6.80 12.33 13.46
CA LYS A 32 -8.01 11.48 13.31
C LYS A 32 -8.39 11.28 11.84
N GLU A 33 -8.29 12.33 11.02
CA GLU A 33 -8.54 12.25 9.58
C GLU A 33 -7.54 11.31 8.89
N LEU A 34 -6.24 11.47 9.19
CA LEU A 34 -5.20 10.60 8.66
C LEU A 34 -5.37 9.16 9.18
N ASP A 35 -5.79 8.97 10.43
CA ASP A 35 -6.05 7.64 10.99
C ASP A 35 -7.16 6.91 10.22
N ARG A 36 -8.28 7.60 9.95
CA ARG A 36 -9.40 7.09 9.14
C ARG A 36 -8.96 6.68 7.74
N LEU A 37 -8.05 7.44 7.13
CA LEU A 37 -7.49 7.11 5.82
C LEU A 37 -6.61 5.86 5.86
N THR A 38 -5.89 5.65 6.98
CA THR A 38 -4.98 4.51 7.17
C THR A 38 -5.64 3.26 7.75
N ASP A 39 -6.96 3.26 7.91
CA ASP A 39 -7.71 2.13 8.45
C ASP A 39 -7.57 0.88 7.53
N PRO A 40 -7.14 -0.28 8.07
CA PRO A 40 -7.09 -1.54 7.31
C PRO A 40 -8.47 -2.13 6.99
N ALA A 41 -9.56 -1.61 7.56
CA ALA A 41 -10.91 -2.11 7.31
C ALA A 41 -11.23 -2.22 5.80
N ASN A 42 -11.94 -3.30 5.44
CA ASN A 42 -12.34 -3.62 4.06
C ASN A 42 -11.19 -3.63 3.04
N GLY A 43 -9.98 -4.01 3.45
CA GLY A 43 -8.82 -4.11 2.57
C GLY A 43 -8.30 -2.75 2.12
N HIS A 44 -8.21 -1.78 3.06
CA HIS A 44 -7.76 -0.42 2.78
C HIS A 44 -8.62 0.32 1.75
N PHE A 45 -9.95 0.20 1.86
CA PHE A 45 -10.89 0.84 0.92
C PHE A 45 -10.70 2.35 0.84
N ASN A 46 -10.62 3.04 1.99
CA ASN A 46 -10.46 4.50 2.06
C ASN A 46 -9.17 4.96 1.37
N TYR A 47 -8.07 4.24 1.59
CA TYR A 47 -6.81 4.50 0.91
C TYR A 47 -6.90 4.23 -0.59
N SER A 48 -7.55 3.13 -0.99
CA SER A 48 -7.71 2.75 -2.40
C SER A 48 -8.52 3.77 -3.19
N ASP A 49 -9.56 4.33 -2.59
CA ASP A 49 -10.36 5.39 -3.19
C ASP A 49 -9.52 6.66 -3.38
N GLU A 50 -8.82 7.09 -2.33
CA GLU A 50 -7.95 8.26 -2.35
C GLU A 50 -6.79 8.14 -3.36
N ILE A 51 -6.14 6.97 -3.45
CA ILE A 51 -5.01 6.78 -4.39
C ILE A 51 -5.48 6.71 -5.84
N THR A 52 -6.69 6.20 -6.11
CA THR A 52 -7.26 6.14 -7.46
C THR A 52 -7.59 7.53 -8.00
N GLN A 53 -7.92 8.47 -7.11
CA GLN A 53 -8.18 9.88 -7.46
C GLN A 53 -6.88 10.69 -7.67
N ARG A 54 -5.71 10.17 -7.28
CA ARG A 54 -4.44 10.89 -7.39
C ARG A 54 -3.75 10.63 -8.72
N GLU A 55 -3.27 11.71 -9.34
CA GLU A 55 -2.48 11.63 -10.57
C GLU A 55 -1.02 11.22 -10.27
N PRO A 56 -0.37 10.43 -11.15
CA PRO A 56 1.06 10.18 -11.08
C PRO A 56 1.85 11.50 -11.22
N PRO A 57 2.94 11.73 -10.45
CA PRO A 57 3.69 10.76 -9.66
C PRO A 57 3.22 10.65 -8.21
N ALA A 58 3.01 9.41 -7.73
CA ALA A 58 2.64 9.13 -6.34
C ALA A 58 3.43 7.94 -5.78
N VAL A 59 3.64 7.90 -4.46
CA VAL A 59 4.24 6.73 -3.79
C VAL A 59 3.12 5.97 -3.08
N PRO A 60 2.66 4.83 -3.64
CA PRO A 60 1.61 4.05 -3.00
C PRO A 60 2.12 3.39 -1.72
N PHE A 61 1.19 3.12 -0.79
CA PHE A 61 1.45 2.20 0.30
C PHE A 61 1.55 0.79 -0.27
N MET A 62 2.73 0.18 -0.20
CA MET A 62 3.01 -1.08 -0.92
C MET A 62 2.36 -2.31 -0.28
N LEU A 63 2.09 -2.30 1.03
CA LEU A 63 1.63 -3.48 1.76
C LEU A 63 0.34 -4.11 1.21
N PRO A 64 -0.72 -3.36 0.85
CA PRO A 64 -1.96 -3.92 0.30
C PRO A 64 -1.71 -4.62 -1.05
N TYR A 65 -0.87 -4.06 -1.91
CA TYR A 65 -0.53 -4.67 -3.21
C TYR A 65 0.27 -5.96 -3.06
N ILE A 66 1.22 -5.99 -2.11
CA ILE A 66 1.98 -7.20 -1.80
C ILE A 66 1.04 -8.26 -1.23
N GLN A 67 0.14 -7.87 -0.32
CA GLN A 67 -0.87 -8.75 0.24
C GLN A 67 -1.76 -9.33 -0.86
N ASP A 68 -2.27 -8.52 -1.78
CA ASP A 68 -3.10 -8.97 -2.91
C ASP A 68 -2.34 -9.94 -3.84
N MET A 69 -1.06 -9.67 -4.10
CA MET A 69 -0.20 -10.56 -4.89
C MET A 69 0.02 -11.91 -4.20
N ILE A 70 0.28 -11.91 -2.89
CA ILE A 70 0.44 -13.13 -2.09
C ILE A 70 -0.89 -13.91 -2.04
N GLN A 71 -2.01 -13.24 -1.80
CA GLN A 71 -3.32 -13.88 -1.76
C GLN A 71 -3.66 -14.51 -3.12
N THR A 72 -3.40 -13.82 -4.23
CA THR A 72 -3.58 -14.37 -5.58
C THR A 72 -2.65 -15.55 -5.84
N HIS A 73 -1.42 -15.48 -5.32
CA HIS A 73 -0.46 -16.56 -5.44
C HIS A 73 -0.89 -17.81 -4.67
N VAL A 74 -1.40 -17.67 -3.46
CA VAL A 74 -1.79 -18.79 -2.59
C VAL A 74 -3.14 -19.39 -2.99
N LYS A 75 -4.12 -18.56 -3.37
CA LYS A 75 -5.49 -19.02 -3.65
C LYS A 75 -5.67 -19.68 -5.01
N THR A 76 -4.80 -19.40 -5.98
CA THR A 76 -4.94 -19.89 -7.35
C THR A 76 -3.81 -20.86 -7.70
N PRO A 77 -4.10 -22.09 -8.19
CA PRO A 77 -3.06 -23.02 -8.61
C PRO A 77 -2.33 -22.50 -9.85
N GLN A 78 -1.02 -22.76 -9.91
CA GLN A 78 -0.19 -22.34 -11.07
C GLN A 78 -0.38 -23.25 -12.28
N VAL A 79 -0.66 -24.52 -12.02
CA VAL A 79 -0.80 -25.58 -13.02
C VAL A 79 -2.11 -26.29 -12.73
N PHE A 80 -2.86 -26.57 -13.79
CA PHE A 80 -3.96 -27.51 -13.73
C PHE A 80 -3.42 -28.91 -13.97
N ASP A 81 -3.67 -29.81 -13.03
CA ASP A 81 -3.47 -31.23 -13.22
C ASP A 81 -4.79 -31.79 -13.79
N ASP A 82 -4.77 -32.24 -15.04
CA ASP A 82 -5.92 -32.95 -15.63
C ASP A 82 -5.99 -34.34 -14.98
N GLU A 83 -7.03 -34.62 -14.20
CA GLU A 83 -7.26 -35.92 -13.56
C GLU A 83 -7.68 -37.02 -14.56
N ASN A 84 -7.97 -36.66 -15.82
CA ASN A 84 -8.33 -37.60 -16.87
C ASN A 84 -7.07 -38.27 -17.46
N LYS A 85 -6.92 -39.55 -17.12
CA LYS A 85 -5.69 -40.36 -17.21
C LYS A 85 -5.35 -40.93 -18.59
N ASP A 86 -5.95 -40.45 -19.67
CA ASP A 86 -5.89 -41.17 -20.96
C ASP A 86 -4.99 -40.60 -22.05
N ASP A 87 -4.38 -39.43 -21.89
CA ASP A 87 -3.36 -38.98 -22.87
C ASP A 87 -2.26 -38.14 -22.20
N ASN A 88 -1.05 -38.70 -22.10
CA ASN A 88 0.22 -38.03 -21.81
C ASN A 88 0.13 -36.82 -20.84
N ASN A 89 -0.04 -37.07 -19.53
CA ASN A 89 0.18 -36.14 -18.40
C ASN A 89 0.47 -34.67 -18.78
N LYS A 90 -0.50 -33.97 -19.38
CA LYS A 90 -0.26 -32.66 -19.99
C LYS A 90 -0.59 -31.58 -18.98
N ARG A 91 0.38 -31.26 -18.14
CA ARG A 91 0.31 -30.11 -17.22
C ARG A 91 0.01 -28.83 -17.99
N ARG A 92 -1.10 -28.17 -17.65
CA ARG A 92 -1.53 -26.91 -18.28
C ARG A 92 -1.26 -25.74 -17.36
N ILE A 93 -0.56 -24.72 -17.86
CA ILE A 93 -0.24 -23.51 -17.10
C ILE A 93 -1.49 -22.62 -16.97
N ASN A 94 -1.77 -22.13 -15.77
CA ASN A 94 -2.87 -21.22 -15.51
C ASN A 94 -2.47 -19.76 -15.79
N PHE A 95 -2.62 -19.32 -17.05
CA PHE A 95 -2.33 -17.95 -17.46
C PHE A 95 -3.19 -16.88 -16.76
N GLN A 96 -4.40 -17.23 -16.33
CA GLN A 96 -5.28 -16.29 -15.61
C GLN A 96 -4.66 -15.84 -14.29
N LYS A 97 -3.97 -16.74 -13.57
CA LYS A 97 -3.22 -16.40 -12.36
C LYS A 97 -2.15 -15.35 -12.65
N PHE A 98 -1.34 -15.58 -13.70
CA PHE A 98 -0.27 -14.66 -14.08
C PHE A 98 -0.82 -13.32 -14.54
N TYR A 99 -1.95 -13.31 -15.24
CA TYR A 99 -2.63 -12.07 -15.63
C TYR A 99 -3.07 -11.24 -14.43
N HIS A 100 -3.65 -11.87 -13.40
CA HIS A 100 -4.02 -11.16 -12.17
C HIS A 100 -2.80 -10.58 -11.45
N ILE A 101 -1.72 -11.35 -11.30
CA ILE A 101 -0.49 -10.87 -10.66
C ILE A 101 0.11 -9.70 -11.47
N TYR A 102 0.16 -9.84 -12.80
CA TYR A 102 0.62 -8.79 -13.69
C TYR A 102 -0.24 -7.52 -13.59
N SER A 103 -1.57 -7.66 -13.47
CA SER A 103 -2.46 -6.51 -13.35
C SER A 103 -2.16 -5.65 -12.12
N ILE A 104 -1.77 -6.27 -11.00
CA ILE A 104 -1.36 -5.57 -9.77
C ILE A 104 -0.03 -4.84 -9.99
N ALA A 105 0.93 -5.49 -10.66
CA ALA A 105 2.23 -4.89 -10.96
C ALA A 105 2.10 -3.72 -11.96
N ALA A 106 1.24 -3.85 -12.96
CA ALA A 106 0.95 -2.79 -13.93
C ALA A 106 0.29 -1.58 -13.25
N GLU A 107 -0.64 -1.79 -12.31
CA GLU A 107 -1.23 -0.71 -11.49
C GLU A 107 -0.14 0.07 -10.73
N LEU A 108 0.85 -0.63 -10.17
CA LEU A 108 1.99 -0.02 -9.49
C LEU A 108 2.93 0.75 -10.41
N GLU A 109 3.08 0.30 -11.66
CA GLU A 109 3.94 0.94 -12.65
C GLU A 109 3.43 2.33 -13.06
N VAL A 110 2.10 2.50 -13.14
CA VAL A 110 1.47 3.78 -13.49
C VAL A 110 1.94 4.91 -12.59
N PHE A 111 2.09 4.66 -11.29
CA PHE A 111 2.55 5.68 -10.33
C PHE A 111 4.00 6.13 -10.54
N ARG A 112 4.80 5.37 -11.30
CA ARG A 112 6.21 5.64 -11.59
C ARG A 112 6.44 6.34 -12.93
N LEU A 113 5.44 6.44 -13.80
CA LEU A 113 5.59 6.98 -15.16
C LEU A 113 6.00 8.46 -15.16
N SER A 114 5.49 9.23 -14.20
CA SER A 114 5.82 10.65 -14.06
C SER A 114 7.03 10.86 -13.14
N SER A 115 7.86 11.88 -13.40
CA SER A 115 8.96 12.26 -12.49
C SER A 115 8.50 13.27 -11.44
N TYR A 116 9.12 13.23 -10.25
CA TYR A 116 8.88 14.20 -9.18
C TYR A 116 9.65 15.50 -9.45
N HIS A 117 8.97 16.57 -9.88
CA HIS A 117 9.61 17.84 -10.24
C HIS A 117 9.45 18.95 -9.19
N ARG A 118 9.07 18.62 -7.95
CA ARG A 118 8.83 19.63 -6.91
C ARG A 118 10.15 20.19 -6.36
N LYS A 119 10.42 21.47 -6.62
CA LYS A 119 11.55 22.19 -6.02
C LYS A 119 11.33 22.36 -4.52
N LEU A 120 12.34 22.04 -3.72
CA LEU A 120 12.35 22.34 -2.29
C LEU A 120 12.40 23.87 -2.10
N LYS A 121 11.57 24.40 -1.21
CA LYS A 121 11.65 25.80 -0.81
C LYS A 121 12.83 25.99 0.13
N GLY A 122 13.64 27.03 -0.09
CA GLY A 122 14.76 27.38 0.79
C GLY A 122 16.11 27.29 0.08
N ASP A 123 17.16 27.60 0.84
CA ASP A 123 18.53 27.62 0.34
C ASP A 123 19.09 26.22 0.05
N ARG A 124 20.02 26.13 -0.89
CA ARG A 124 20.65 24.88 -1.34
C ARG A 124 21.37 24.17 -0.20
N GLU A 125 22.07 24.90 0.68
CA GLU A 125 22.83 24.28 1.77
C GLU A 125 21.90 23.66 2.81
N SER A 126 20.84 24.38 3.18
CA SER A 126 19.83 23.88 4.11
C SER A 126 19.12 22.63 3.55
N ASN A 127 18.81 22.63 2.26
CA ASN A 127 18.23 21.47 1.58
C ASN A 127 19.21 20.28 1.55
N MET A 128 20.50 20.53 1.36
CA MET A 128 21.53 19.47 1.38
C MET A 128 21.68 18.86 2.78
N LEU A 129 21.71 19.69 3.83
CA LEU A 129 21.75 19.23 5.22
C LEU A 129 20.50 18.42 5.57
N LEU A 130 19.31 18.88 5.16
CA LEU A 130 18.06 18.17 5.37
C LEU A 130 18.08 16.78 4.72
N VAL A 131 18.53 16.67 3.48
CA VAL A 131 18.62 15.39 2.76
C VAL A 131 19.60 14.44 3.45
N ASN A 132 20.75 14.93 3.90
CA ASN A 132 21.71 14.12 4.64
C ASN A 132 21.10 13.60 5.94
N HIS A 133 20.47 14.47 6.72
CA HIS A 133 19.80 14.10 7.96
C HIS A 133 18.68 13.06 7.74
N MET A 134 17.87 13.23 6.69
CA MET A 134 16.80 12.27 6.34
C MET A 134 17.34 10.91 5.88
N ARG A 135 18.56 10.84 5.33
CA ARG A 135 19.19 9.58 4.89
C ARG A 135 19.93 8.86 6.01
N SER A 136 20.45 9.58 7.00
CA SER A 136 21.30 9.03 8.04
C SER A 136 20.58 8.75 9.36
N TYR A 137 19.27 8.52 9.35
CA TYR A 137 18.54 8.25 10.59
C TYR A 137 18.93 6.88 11.16
N THR A 138 19.14 6.82 12.48
CA THR A 138 19.40 5.57 13.21
C THR A 138 18.17 5.20 14.03
N MET A 139 17.65 4.00 13.85
CA MET A 139 16.52 3.49 14.63
C MET A 139 17.03 2.69 15.83
N LEU A 140 16.42 2.90 17.00
CA LEU A 140 16.67 2.06 18.17
C LEU A 140 16.09 0.66 17.92
N ASP A 141 16.89 -0.39 18.17
CA ASP A 141 16.50 -1.78 17.92
C ASP A 141 15.29 -2.19 18.78
N GLY A 142 14.38 -2.98 18.20
CA GLY A 142 13.17 -3.47 18.86
C GLY A 142 13.47 -4.32 20.10
N LYS A 143 14.65 -4.95 20.16
CA LYS A 143 15.12 -5.67 21.36
C LYS A 143 15.41 -4.76 22.55
N ALA A 144 15.78 -3.50 22.31
CA ALA A 144 16.02 -2.53 23.37
C ALA A 144 14.72 -1.97 23.98
N LEU A 145 13.56 -2.21 23.35
CA LEU A 145 12.26 -1.65 23.72
C LEU A 145 11.32 -2.67 24.41
N GLY A 146 11.81 -3.86 24.76
CA GLY A 146 11.04 -4.92 25.43
C GLY A 146 10.16 -5.73 24.47
N GLU A 147 10.11 -7.04 24.68
CA GLU A 147 9.46 -8.04 23.81
C GLU A 147 7.94 -7.89 23.65
N GLY A 148 7.30 -6.91 24.30
CA GLY A 148 5.88 -6.58 24.14
C GLY A 148 5.55 -5.64 22.97
N LEU A 149 6.55 -5.11 22.27
CA LEU A 149 6.40 -4.23 21.10
C LEU A 149 6.85 -4.89 19.79
N VAL A 150 7.04 -6.21 19.81
CA VAL A 150 6.96 -7.02 18.60
C VAL A 150 5.59 -6.73 18.00
N PHE A 151 5.54 -6.50 16.68
CA PHE A 151 4.28 -6.50 15.95
C PHE A 151 3.58 -7.80 16.37
N SER A 152 2.57 -7.70 17.24
CA SER A 152 1.69 -8.81 17.52
C SER A 152 0.99 -9.07 16.18
N SER A 153 1.66 -9.85 15.33
CA SER A 153 1.06 -11.05 14.80
C SER A 153 0.44 -11.70 16.02
N THR A 154 -0.78 -11.29 16.32
CA THR A 154 -1.66 -12.05 17.19
C THR A 154 -1.41 -13.50 16.86
N ASN A 155 -1.21 -14.34 17.86
CA ASN A 155 -1.38 -15.79 17.72
C ASN A 155 -2.85 -16.14 17.35
N ALA A 156 -3.56 -15.28 16.61
CA ALA A 156 -4.48 -15.73 15.61
C ALA A 156 -3.61 -16.32 14.51
N THR A 157 -3.63 -17.64 14.39
CA THR A 157 -3.84 -18.23 13.07
C THR A 157 -4.95 -17.41 12.41
N SER A 158 -4.57 -16.34 11.71
CA SER A 158 -5.50 -15.55 10.95
C SER A 158 -5.92 -16.51 9.85
N ASP A 159 -7.07 -17.13 10.05
CA ASP A 159 -7.83 -17.72 8.96
C ASP A 159 -8.06 -16.58 7.98
N TRP A 160 -7.12 -16.44 7.04
CA TRP A 160 -7.11 -15.51 5.91
C TRP A 160 -8.25 -15.82 4.90
N ASN A 161 -9.28 -16.52 5.37
CA ASN A 161 -10.45 -16.95 4.63
C ASN A 161 -11.68 -16.07 4.85
N GLU A 162 -11.80 -15.31 5.95
CA GLU A 162 -13.09 -14.67 6.28
C GLU A 162 -13.29 -13.21 5.82
N THR A 163 -12.24 -12.46 5.47
CA THR A 163 -12.41 -11.04 5.07
C THR A 163 -12.39 -10.78 3.56
N ALA A 164 -12.26 -11.82 2.74
CA ALA A 164 -12.08 -11.70 1.28
C ALA A 164 -13.17 -12.41 0.46
N SER A 165 -14.43 -12.35 0.90
CA SER A 165 -15.59 -12.88 0.15
C SER A 165 -16.02 -11.99 -1.03
N GLY A 166 -15.28 -10.94 -1.37
CA GLY A 166 -15.55 -10.09 -2.54
C GLY A 166 -14.50 -10.27 -3.62
N ALA A 167 -14.92 -10.69 -4.82
CA ALA A 167 -14.14 -10.84 -6.05
C ALA A 167 -13.05 -9.76 -6.23
N SER A 168 -11.83 -10.04 -5.74
CA SER A 168 -10.71 -9.09 -5.71
C SER A 168 -10.16 -8.78 -7.12
N GLY A 169 -10.19 -9.76 -8.03
CA GLY A 169 -9.76 -9.59 -9.43
C GLY A 169 -10.54 -8.54 -10.23
N SER A 170 -11.78 -8.23 -9.83
CA SER A 170 -12.59 -7.20 -10.50
C SER A 170 -12.24 -5.78 -10.06
N LYS A 171 -11.67 -5.59 -8.85
CA LYS A 171 -11.41 -4.26 -8.30
C LYS A 171 -10.12 -3.64 -8.85
N ALA A 172 -9.03 -4.41 -8.93
CA ALA A 172 -7.77 -3.94 -9.53
C ALA A 172 -7.94 -3.58 -11.01
N MET A 173 -8.66 -4.42 -11.76
CA MET A 173 -8.93 -4.18 -13.18
C MET A 173 -9.78 -2.91 -13.42
N LYS A 174 -10.77 -2.66 -12.56
CA LYS A 174 -11.59 -1.44 -12.61
C LYS A 174 -10.79 -0.17 -12.24
N ARG A 175 -9.89 -0.26 -11.25
CA ARG A 175 -9.01 0.86 -10.90
C ARG A 175 -8.02 1.16 -12.03
N ALA A 176 -7.40 0.14 -12.60
CA ALA A 176 -6.49 0.29 -13.74
C ALA A 176 -7.20 0.90 -14.96
N SER A 177 -8.42 0.46 -15.29
CA SER A 177 -9.17 1.04 -16.41
C SER A 177 -9.57 2.49 -16.15
N GLN A 178 -9.92 2.83 -14.91
CA GLN A 178 -10.28 4.20 -14.54
C GLN A 178 -9.06 5.15 -14.62
N ILE A 179 -7.89 4.72 -14.12
CA ILE A 179 -6.66 5.52 -14.17
C ILE A 179 -6.17 5.67 -15.61
N LEU A 180 -6.20 4.61 -16.42
CA LEU A 180 -5.84 4.70 -17.84
C LEU A 180 -6.79 5.64 -18.60
N SER A 181 -8.09 5.63 -18.30
CA SER A 181 -9.05 6.52 -18.94
C SER A 181 -8.82 8.00 -18.63
N SER A 182 -8.42 8.34 -17.40
CA SER A 182 -8.11 9.73 -17.02
C SER A 182 -6.78 10.19 -17.61
N THR A 183 -5.78 9.31 -17.70
CA THR A 183 -4.47 9.65 -18.27
C THR A 183 -4.57 9.96 -19.76
N VAL A 184 -5.34 9.16 -20.53
CA VAL A 184 -5.60 9.40 -21.96
C VAL A 184 -6.40 10.70 -22.19
N ALA A 185 -7.29 11.07 -21.27
CA ALA A 185 -8.02 12.33 -21.34
C ALA A 185 -7.11 13.55 -21.12
N VAL A 186 -6.08 13.44 -20.27
CA VAL A 186 -5.10 14.53 -20.04
C VAL A 186 -4.12 14.67 -21.20
N GLU A 187 -3.72 13.56 -21.82
CA GLU A 187 -2.78 13.57 -22.96
C GLU A 187 -3.42 14.13 -24.25
N SER A 188 -4.74 14.00 -24.41
CA SER A 188 -5.51 14.63 -25.49
C SER A 188 -5.78 16.13 -25.26
N ALA A 189 -5.81 16.59 -24.01
CA ALA A 189 -5.97 18.01 -23.66
C ALA A 189 -4.67 18.83 -23.80
N ASN A 190 -3.50 18.19 -23.70
CA ASN A 190 -2.19 18.83 -23.86
C ASN A 190 -1.67 18.85 -25.33
N SER A 191 -2.46 18.33 -26.28
CA SER A 191 -2.10 18.25 -27.71
C SER A 191 -2.91 19.22 -28.60
N GLN A 192 -3.52 20.26 -28.01
CA GLN A 192 -4.15 21.37 -28.73
C GLN A 192 -3.52 22.71 -28.35
#